data_AF-A0A662KSZ5-F1
#
_entry.id   AF-A0A662KSZ5-F1
#
_cell.length_a   1.000
_cell.length_b   1.000
_cell.length_c   1.000
_cell.angle_alpha   90.00
_cell.angle_beta   90.00
_cell.angle_gamma   90.00
#
_symmetry.space_group_name_H-M   'P 1'
#
loop_
_entity.id
_entity.type
_entity.pdbx_description
1 polymer ?
#
loop_
_entity_poly.entity_id
_entity_poly.type
_entity_poly.pdbx_seq_one_letter_code
_entity_poly.pdbx_strand_id
1 'polypeptide(L)'
;MDRYCAIREGKEKARYLENRERIENLVERAWEIYSHCTLCEHRCGVNRNTEEGICGVRRASIATHFMHYGEEEILVPSYTIFFSGCNFKCIYCQNWDISQRRAGIYIEPERIAYLINGLYGVAKNINWVGGEPTPNLPYILEVLRHCNANIPQIWNSNMYCS
;
A
#
# COMPACT_ATOMS: atom_id res chain seq x y z
N MET A 1 10.99 15.53 -5.76
CA MET A 1 11.34 15.41 -4.32
C MET A 1 10.78 16.56 -3.50
N ASP A 2 10.64 17.74 -4.10
CA ASP A 2 10.21 18.98 -3.44
C ASP A 2 8.92 18.83 -2.61
N ARG A 3 7.89 18.19 -3.16
CA ARG A 3 6.63 17.94 -2.44
C ARG A 3 6.79 17.02 -1.22
N TYR A 4 7.66 16.01 -1.31
CA TYR A 4 7.94 15.13 -0.17
C TYR A 4 8.50 15.94 1.00
N CYS A 5 9.50 16.78 0.73
CA CYS A 5 10.10 17.68 1.72
C CYS A 5 9.09 18.72 2.22
N ALA A 6 8.27 19.29 1.34
CA ALA A 6 7.24 20.26 1.73
C ALA A 6 6.20 19.66 2.68
N ILE A 7 5.77 18.42 2.48
CA ILE A 7 4.87 17.72 3.40
C ILE A 7 5.55 17.48 4.76
N ARG A 8 6.81 17.02 4.74
CA ARG A 8 7.62 16.79 5.96
C ARG A 8 7.79 18.05 6.81
N GLU A 9 7.98 19.18 6.15
CA GLU A 9 8.16 20.48 6.79
C GLU A 9 6.81 21.13 7.17
N GLY A 10 5.68 20.47 6.90
CA GLY A 10 4.34 20.98 7.16
C GLY A 10 3.90 22.14 6.25
N LYS A 11 4.66 22.42 5.19
CA LYS A 11 4.35 23.45 4.18
C LYS A 11 3.23 23.03 3.24
N GLU A 12 3.11 21.71 3.00
CA GLU A 12 2.05 21.11 2.19
C GLU A 12 1.34 19.99 2.94
N LYS A 13 0.12 19.67 2.50
CA LYS A 13 -0.61 18.48 2.96
C LYS A 13 -0.38 17.32 1.99
N ALA A 14 -0.36 16.11 2.54
CA ALA A 14 -0.45 14.90 1.75
C ALA A 14 -1.77 14.88 0.98
N ARG A 15 -1.77 14.41 -0.27
CA ARG A 15 -2.94 14.47 -1.17
C ARG A 15 -4.21 13.85 -0.59
N TYR A 16 -4.05 12.82 0.23
CA TYR A 16 -5.16 12.12 0.87
C TYR A 16 -5.83 12.96 1.99
N LEU A 17 -5.14 13.95 2.53
CA LEU A 17 -5.73 14.92 3.45
C LEU A 17 -6.37 16.10 2.72
N GLU A 18 -5.86 16.46 1.54
CA GLU A 18 -6.38 17.56 0.73
C GLU A 18 -7.73 17.23 0.08
N ASN A 19 -7.98 15.95 -0.25
CA ASN A 19 -9.11 15.53 -1.08
C ASN A 19 -9.92 14.40 -0.43
N ARG A 20 -10.52 14.65 0.74
CA ARG A 20 -11.25 13.62 1.51
C ARG A 20 -12.44 13.06 0.74
N GLU A 21 -13.26 13.92 0.14
CA GLU A 21 -14.40 13.50 -0.69
C GLU A 21 -13.98 12.62 -1.87
N ARG A 22 -12.82 12.93 -2.46
CA ARG A 22 -12.27 12.14 -3.57
C ARG A 22 -11.85 10.74 -3.11
N ILE A 23 -11.35 10.58 -1.88
CA ILE A 23 -10.97 9.26 -1.38
C ILE A 23 -12.17 8.34 -1.26
N GLU A 24 -13.29 8.82 -0.71
CA GLU A 24 -14.49 8.00 -0.59
C GLU A 24 -14.89 7.41 -1.95
N ASN A 25 -14.95 8.24 -2.99
CA ASN A 25 -15.24 7.77 -4.34
C ASN A 25 -14.16 6.81 -4.90
N LEU A 26 -12.88 7.08 -4.61
CA LEU A 26 -11.79 6.20 -5.07
C LEU A 26 -11.84 4.83 -4.39
N VAL A 27 -12.19 4.79 -3.10
CA VAL A 27 -12.38 3.54 -2.33
C VAL A 27 -13.47 2.71 -2.97
N GLU A 28 -14.67 3.28 -3.19
CA GLU A 28 -15.80 2.59 -3.80
C GLU A 28 -15.41 1.98 -5.16
N ARG A 29 -14.85 2.81 -6.05
CA ARG A 29 -14.39 2.37 -7.38
C ARG A 29 -13.32 1.30 -7.31
N ALA A 30 -12.40 1.41 -6.37
CA ALA A 30 -11.32 0.43 -6.21
C ALA A 30 -11.87 -0.93 -5.75
N TRP A 31 -12.92 -0.96 -4.94
CA TRP A 31 -13.63 -2.18 -4.55
C TRP A 31 -14.52 -2.74 -5.67
N GLU A 32 -15.12 -1.91 -6.51
CA GLU A 32 -15.87 -2.39 -7.69
C GLU A 32 -14.99 -3.25 -8.62
N ILE A 33 -13.72 -2.85 -8.79
CA ILE A 33 -12.73 -3.58 -9.59
C ILE A 33 -12.53 -5.02 -9.08
N TYR A 34 -12.80 -5.35 -7.81
CA TYR A 34 -12.68 -6.73 -7.32
C TYR A 34 -13.55 -7.73 -8.09
N SER A 35 -14.73 -7.30 -8.55
CA SER A 35 -15.68 -8.17 -9.25
C SER A 35 -15.18 -8.62 -10.62
N HIS A 36 -14.32 -7.82 -11.25
CA HIS A 36 -13.66 -8.10 -12.52
C HIS A 36 -12.26 -7.47 -12.51
N CYS A 37 -11.30 -8.17 -11.90
CA CYS A 37 -10.03 -7.57 -11.48
C CYS A 37 -9.14 -7.13 -12.64
N THR A 38 -8.89 -5.82 -12.68
CA THR A 38 -8.00 -5.13 -13.62
C THR A 38 -6.94 -4.26 -12.94
N LEU A 39 -6.71 -4.44 -11.63
CA LEU A 39 -5.80 -3.59 -10.84
C LEU A 39 -4.36 -3.60 -11.33
N CYS A 40 -3.89 -4.70 -11.93
CA CYS A 40 -2.55 -4.80 -12.49
C CYS A 40 -2.62 -5.15 -13.97
N GLU A 41 -1.51 -4.96 -14.68
CA GLU A 41 -1.45 -5.10 -16.14
C GLU A 41 -1.68 -6.52 -16.68
N HIS A 42 -1.71 -7.55 -15.83
CA HIS A 42 -2.22 -8.86 -16.25
C HIS A 42 -3.72 -8.85 -16.57
N ARG A 43 -4.47 -7.87 -16.04
CA ARG A 43 -5.91 -7.68 -16.29
C ARG A 43 -6.71 -8.98 -16.29
N CYS A 44 -6.47 -9.81 -15.28
CA CYS A 44 -6.92 -11.19 -15.26
C CYS A 44 -8.45 -11.36 -15.27
N GLY A 45 -9.23 -10.32 -14.96
CA GLY A 45 -10.68 -10.33 -15.03
C GLY A 45 -11.38 -11.21 -13.98
N VAL A 46 -10.63 -11.85 -13.09
CA VAL A 46 -11.16 -12.74 -12.05
C VAL A 46 -12.02 -11.98 -11.05
N ASN A 47 -12.98 -12.66 -10.44
CA ASN A 47 -13.74 -12.13 -9.32
C ASN A 47 -13.01 -12.44 -8.01
N ARG A 48 -12.33 -11.44 -7.46
CA ARG A 48 -11.54 -11.56 -6.21
C ARG A 48 -12.37 -11.84 -4.96
N ASN A 49 -13.70 -11.76 -5.04
CA ASN A 49 -14.55 -12.23 -3.93
C ASN A 49 -14.54 -13.75 -3.81
N THR A 50 -14.28 -14.47 -4.90
CA THR A 50 -14.37 -15.94 -4.97
C THR A 50 -13.02 -16.61 -5.24
N GLU A 51 -12.16 -16.00 -6.05
CA GLU A 51 -10.90 -16.63 -6.50
C GLU A 51 -9.70 -15.67 -6.46
N GLU A 52 -8.51 -16.22 -6.70
CA GLU A 52 -7.26 -15.46 -6.75
C GLU A 52 -6.81 -15.26 -8.19
N GLY A 53 -6.32 -14.06 -8.50
CA GLY A 53 -5.62 -13.82 -9.77
C GLY A 53 -4.19 -14.35 -9.73
N ILE A 54 -3.44 -14.15 -10.81
CA ILE A 54 -2.04 -14.58 -10.90
C ILE A 54 -1.14 -14.01 -9.79
N CYS A 55 -1.53 -12.85 -9.22
CA CYS A 55 -0.81 -12.22 -8.12
C CYS A 55 -1.00 -12.92 -6.75
N GLY A 56 -1.93 -13.87 -6.65
CA GLY A 56 -2.23 -14.59 -5.40
C GLY A 56 -2.97 -13.78 -4.35
N VAL A 57 -3.41 -12.55 -4.65
CA VAL A 57 -4.10 -11.68 -3.69
C VAL A 57 -5.61 -11.79 -3.85
N ARG A 58 -6.28 -12.45 -2.90
CA ARG A 58 -7.75 -12.38 -2.76
C ARG A 58 -8.12 -11.14 -1.96
N ARG A 59 -7.79 -11.14 -0.66
CA ARG A 59 -7.84 -9.99 0.24
C ARG A 59 -6.42 -9.54 0.59
N ALA A 60 -6.26 -8.30 1.05
CA ALA A 60 -4.97 -7.84 1.55
C ALA A 60 -4.49 -8.73 2.71
N SER A 61 -3.19 -9.01 2.73
CA SER A 61 -2.53 -9.73 3.81
C SER A 61 -1.22 -9.02 4.11
N ILE A 62 -1.07 -8.55 5.35
CA ILE A 62 0.12 -7.86 5.81
C ILE A 62 1.05 -8.92 6.39
N ALA A 63 2.14 -9.19 5.69
CA ALA A 63 3.18 -10.13 6.10
C ALA A 63 3.95 -9.61 7.31
N THR A 64 4.32 -8.33 7.27
CA THR A 64 4.96 -7.63 8.40
C THR A 64 4.82 -6.12 8.23
N HIS A 65 4.95 -5.38 9.32
CA HIS A 65 5.08 -3.94 9.29
C HIS A 65 6.00 -3.47 10.42
N PHE A 66 6.91 -2.54 10.14
CA PHE A 66 7.90 -2.08 11.12
C PHE A 66 8.56 -0.76 10.69
N MET A 67 9.31 -0.15 11.60
CA MET A 67 10.15 1.01 11.28
C MET A 67 11.41 0.55 10.54
N HIS A 68 11.48 0.81 9.24
CA HIS A 68 12.55 0.36 8.37
C HIS A 68 13.65 1.43 8.23
N TYR A 69 14.90 1.00 8.44
CA TYR A 69 16.11 1.83 8.35
C TYR A 69 17.01 1.41 7.17
N GLY A 70 16.56 0.48 6.33
CA GLY A 70 17.32 -0.03 5.17
C GLY A 70 16.96 0.62 3.83
N GLU A 71 16.09 1.64 3.82
CA GLU A 71 15.77 2.44 2.62
C GLU A 71 16.84 3.52 2.38
N GLU A 72 16.70 4.30 1.31
CA GLU A 72 17.56 5.47 1.05
C GLU A 72 17.51 6.48 2.21
N GLU A 73 18.64 7.16 2.47
CA GLU A 73 18.86 8.03 3.63
C GLU A 73 17.73 9.07 3.86
N ILE A 74 17.21 9.61 2.76
CA ILE A 74 16.15 10.61 2.82
C ILE A 74 14.81 10.03 3.32
N LEU A 75 14.58 8.73 3.16
CA LEU A 75 13.36 8.03 3.55
C LEU A 75 13.44 7.48 4.99
N VAL A 76 14.63 7.26 5.56
CA VAL A 76 14.74 6.63 6.89
C VAL A 76 14.63 7.62 8.05
N PRO A 77 13.88 7.31 9.13
CA PRO A 77 13.09 6.10 9.35
C PRO A 77 11.81 6.04 8.51
N SER A 78 11.60 4.93 7.79
CA SER A 78 10.42 4.70 6.94
C SER A 78 9.51 3.65 7.57
N TYR A 79 8.28 4.00 7.94
CA TYR A 79 7.36 2.99 8.42
C TYR A 79 6.83 2.19 7.24
N THR A 80 7.25 0.93 7.17
CA THR A 80 7.10 0.11 5.97
C THR A 80 6.12 -1.02 6.24
N ILE A 81 5.14 -1.17 5.35
CA ILE A 81 4.09 -2.20 5.43
C ILE A 81 4.30 -3.14 4.25
N PHE A 82 4.65 -4.40 4.55
CA PHE A 82 4.87 -5.45 3.55
C PHE A 82 3.61 -6.29 3.36
N PHE A 83 3.01 -6.20 2.18
CA PHE A 83 1.93 -7.09 1.73
C PHE A 83 2.45 -8.44 1.21
N SER A 84 1.57 -9.44 1.22
CA SER A 84 1.77 -10.72 0.56
C SER A 84 1.11 -10.75 -0.82
N GLY A 85 1.74 -11.48 -1.75
CA GLY A 85 1.31 -11.64 -3.14
C GLY A 85 1.89 -10.60 -4.09
N CYS A 86 2.26 -11.03 -5.30
CA CYS A 86 2.96 -10.22 -6.29
C CYS A 86 2.53 -10.62 -7.70
N ASN A 87 2.27 -9.63 -8.56
CA ASN A 87 1.97 -9.86 -9.98
C ASN A 87 3.19 -10.33 -10.80
N PHE A 88 4.39 -10.29 -10.23
CA PHE A 88 5.64 -10.79 -10.82
C PHE A 88 6.12 -12.08 -10.15
N LYS A 89 7.00 -12.82 -10.85
CA LYS A 89 7.66 -14.04 -10.36
C LYS A 89 9.18 -13.95 -10.55
N CYS A 90 9.80 -12.89 -10.03
CA CYS A 90 11.22 -12.63 -10.21
C CYS A 90 12.07 -13.78 -9.63
N ILE A 91 12.98 -14.34 -10.43
CA ILE A 91 13.87 -15.45 -10.02
C ILE A 91 14.84 -15.06 -8.90
N TYR A 92 15.09 -13.75 -8.73
CA TYR A 92 16.00 -13.16 -7.75
C TYR A 92 15.27 -12.37 -6.66
N CYS A 93 13.97 -12.63 -6.44
CA CYS A 93 13.19 -11.88 -5.46
C CYS A 93 13.73 -12.10 -4.03
N GLN A 94 14.18 -11.03 -3.36
CA GLN A 94 14.63 -11.09 -1.96
C GLN A 94 13.48 -11.41 -1.00
N ASN A 95 12.26 -11.00 -1.37
CA ASN A 95 11.02 -11.23 -0.62
C ASN A 95 10.16 -12.33 -1.28
N TRP A 96 10.81 -13.36 -1.84
CA TRP A 96 10.13 -14.46 -2.53
C TRP A 96 9.10 -15.17 -1.62
N ASP A 97 9.44 -15.31 -0.36
CA ASP A 97 8.65 -15.94 0.70
C ASP A 97 7.30 -15.27 0.93
N ILE A 98 7.21 -13.94 0.87
CA ILE A 98 5.94 -13.21 1.02
C ILE A 98 5.26 -12.93 -0.34
N SER A 99 6.02 -12.90 -1.44
CA SER A 99 5.48 -12.60 -2.78
C SER A 99 4.85 -13.81 -3.46
N GLN A 100 5.40 -15.01 -3.25
CA GLN A 100 4.96 -16.24 -3.93
C GLN A 100 4.28 -17.25 -3.01
N ARG A 101 4.32 -17.05 -1.68
CA ARG A 101 3.58 -17.85 -0.72
C ARG A 101 2.65 -16.96 0.09
N ARG A 102 1.54 -17.54 0.54
CA ARG A 102 0.64 -16.84 1.48
C ARG A 102 1.36 -16.63 2.80
N ALA A 103 1.55 -15.36 3.14
CA ALA A 103 2.14 -14.94 4.40
C ALA A 103 1.30 -13.83 5.03
N GLY A 104 1.43 -13.68 6.34
CA GLY A 104 0.79 -12.59 7.07
C GLY A 104 -0.66 -12.84 7.45
N ILE A 105 -1.29 -11.76 7.90
CA ILE A 105 -2.68 -11.74 8.34
C ILE A 105 -3.41 -10.53 7.76
N TYR A 106 -4.73 -10.64 7.68
CA TYR A 106 -5.57 -9.49 7.44
C TYR A 106 -5.66 -8.67 8.73
N ILE A 107 -5.43 -7.36 8.63
CA ILE A 107 -5.56 -6.40 9.72
C ILE A 107 -6.59 -5.37 9.27
N GLU A 108 -7.54 -5.00 10.12
CA GLU A 108 -8.55 -4.00 9.75
C GLU A 108 -7.90 -2.66 9.35
N PRO A 109 -8.36 -2.00 8.27
CA PRO A 109 -7.81 -0.74 7.80
C PRO A 109 -7.69 0.34 8.87
N GLU A 110 -8.70 0.45 9.75
CA GLU A 110 -8.75 1.41 10.86
C GLU A 110 -7.61 1.18 11.85
N ARG A 111 -7.18 -0.07 12.06
CA ARG A 111 -6.06 -0.39 12.96
C ARG A 111 -4.74 0.06 12.35
N ILE A 112 -4.53 -0.15 11.06
CA ILE A 112 -3.33 0.36 10.38
C ILE A 112 -3.34 1.88 10.35
N ALA A 113 -4.49 2.50 10.08
CA ALA A 113 -4.63 3.96 10.12
C ALA A 113 -4.33 4.53 11.52
N TYR A 114 -4.80 3.87 12.58
CA TYR A 114 -4.48 4.24 13.97
C TYR A 114 -2.97 4.21 14.22
N LEU A 115 -2.27 3.14 13.78
CA LEU A 115 -0.81 3.06 13.90
C LEU A 115 -0.12 4.18 13.11
N ILE A 116 -0.51 4.40 11.85
CA ILE A 116 0.04 5.46 10.99
C ILE A 116 -0.14 6.84 11.65
N ASN A 117 -1.32 7.11 12.23
CA ASN A 117 -1.60 8.38 12.89
C ASN A 117 -0.67 8.63 14.08
N GLY A 118 -0.35 7.59 14.85
CA GLY A 118 0.59 7.67 15.97
C GLY A 118 2.05 7.89 15.58
N LEU A 119 2.39 7.82 14.29
CA LEU A 119 3.76 7.97 13.78
C LEU A 119 4.06 9.37 13.25
N TYR A 120 3.12 10.33 13.38
CA TYR A 120 3.35 11.71 12.98
C TYR A 120 4.53 12.31 13.75
N GLY A 121 5.48 12.91 13.03
CA GLY A 121 6.72 13.43 13.62
C GLY A 121 7.79 12.36 13.93
N VAL A 122 7.45 11.07 13.91
CA VAL A 122 8.38 9.95 14.14
C VAL A 122 8.85 9.34 12.82
N ALA A 123 7.91 8.84 12.01
CA ALA A 123 8.23 8.30 10.69
C ALA A 123 8.45 9.43 9.68
N LYS A 124 9.45 9.28 8.81
CA LYS A 124 9.59 10.17 7.64
C LYS A 124 8.52 9.93 6.60
N ASN A 125 8.07 8.69 6.45
CA ASN A 125 7.04 8.33 5.49
C ASN A 125 6.36 7.02 5.88
N ILE A 126 5.23 6.76 5.22
CA ILE A 126 4.62 5.43 5.14
C ILE A 126 4.98 4.84 3.79
N ASN A 127 5.61 3.66 3.79
CA ASN A 127 6.04 2.96 2.59
C ASN A 127 5.17 1.72 2.36
N TRP A 128 4.38 1.76 1.30
CA TRP A 128 3.52 0.67 0.86
C TRP A 128 4.34 -0.24 -0.06
N VAL A 129 4.63 -1.45 0.42
CA VAL A 129 5.53 -2.40 -0.24
C VAL A 129 5.04 -3.83 -0.03
N GLY A 130 5.81 -4.80 -0.52
CA GLY A 130 5.65 -6.22 -0.24
C GLY A 130 4.88 -6.91 -1.34
N GLY A 131 5.46 -8.04 -1.77
CA GLY A 131 5.15 -8.66 -3.05
C GLY A 131 5.07 -7.62 -4.16
N GLU A 132 3.86 -7.16 -4.45
CA GLU A 132 3.63 -5.89 -5.13
C GLU A 132 2.39 -5.16 -4.53
N PRO A 133 2.44 -3.83 -4.29
CA PRO A 133 1.37 -3.10 -3.60
C PRO A 133 0.11 -2.85 -4.46
N THR A 134 0.17 -2.92 -5.80
CA THR A 134 -0.96 -2.60 -6.69
C THR A 134 -2.19 -3.51 -6.49
N PRO A 135 -2.06 -4.85 -6.36
CA PRO A 135 -3.15 -5.72 -5.93
C PRO A 135 -3.79 -5.32 -4.60
N ASN A 136 -3.10 -4.56 -3.75
CA ASN A 136 -3.56 -4.14 -2.44
C ASN A 136 -4.12 -2.70 -2.44
N LEU A 137 -4.17 -2.01 -3.59
CA LEU A 137 -4.64 -0.63 -3.72
C LEU A 137 -5.99 -0.36 -3.02
N PRO A 138 -7.04 -1.19 -3.16
CA PRO A 138 -8.33 -0.91 -2.53
C PRO A 138 -8.24 -0.91 -0.99
N TYR A 139 -7.42 -1.80 -0.42
CA TYR A 139 -7.14 -1.82 1.01
C TYR A 139 -6.32 -0.60 1.45
N ILE A 140 -5.31 -0.19 0.68
CA ILE A 140 -4.48 0.98 1.00
C ILE A 140 -5.32 2.26 0.98
N LEU A 141 -6.22 2.43 0.00
CA LEU A 141 -7.14 3.56 -0.05
C LEU A 141 -8.07 3.59 1.17
N GLU A 142 -8.58 2.43 1.59
CA GLU A 142 -9.40 2.29 2.78
C GLU A 142 -8.65 2.70 4.05
N VAL A 143 -7.37 2.34 4.18
CA VAL A 143 -6.51 2.82 5.27
C VAL A 143 -6.35 4.34 5.23
N LEU A 144 -6.04 4.89 4.05
CA LEU A 144 -5.80 6.33 3.87
C LEU A 144 -7.05 7.18 4.16
N ARG A 145 -8.26 6.65 3.90
CA ARG A 145 -9.52 7.26 4.29
C ARG A 145 -9.60 7.55 5.78
N HIS A 146 -9.08 6.63 6.59
CA HIS A 146 -9.08 6.70 8.05
C HIS A 146 -7.84 7.42 8.64
N CYS A 147 -6.84 7.72 7.81
CA CYS A 147 -5.63 8.43 8.23
C CYS A 147 -5.87 9.93 8.37
N ASN A 148 -5.33 10.57 9.40
CA ASN A 148 -5.42 12.01 9.66
C ASN A 148 -4.06 12.69 9.84
N ALA A 149 -3.00 11.92 10.10
CA ALA A 149 -1.64 12.45 10.21
C ALA A 149 -1.13 12.94 8.85
N ASN A 150 -0.36 14.04 8.81
CA ASN A 150 0.20 14.57 7.57
C ASN A 150 1.56 13.93 7.25
N ILE A 151 1.55 12.68 6.80
CA ILE A 151 2.77 11.90 6.55
C ILE A 151 2.89 11.61 5.05
N PRO A 152 4.07 11.81 4.42
CA PRO A 152 4.30 11.39 3.04
C PRO A 152 4.02 9.90 2.83
N GLN A 153 3.42 9.57 1.70
CA GLN A 153 3.14 8.20 1.28
C GLN A 153 4.09 7.82 0.15
N ILE A 154 4.77 6.69 0.29
CA ILE A 154 5.71 6.12 -0.69
C ILE A 154 5.09 4.85 -1.26
N TRP A 155 5.16 4.73 -2.58
CA TRP A 155 4.66 3.58 -3.33
C TRP A 155 5.85 2.81 -3.89
N ASN A 156 6.26 1.73 -3.22
CA ASN A 156 7.39 0.90 -3.63
C ASN A 156 6.88 -0.31 -4.44
N SER A 157 6.95 -0.16 -5.75
CA SER A 157 6.35 -1.08 -6.74
C SER A 157 7.37 -1.48 -7.81
N ASN A 158 7.11 -2.59 -8.48
CA ASN A 158 7.82 -2.97 -9.70
C ASN A 158 7.48 -2.07 -10.91
N MET A 159 6.58 -1.10 -10.75
CA MET A 159 6.15 -0.13 -11.76
C MET A 159 5.54 -0.73 -13.03
N TYR A 160 5.09 -1.99 -12.97
CA TYR A 160 4.28 -2.60 -14.01
C TYR A 160 2.79 -2.30 -13.76
N CYS A 161 2.46 -1.03 -13.94
CA CYS A 161 1.18 -0.43 -13.57
C CYS A 161 0.33 -0.09 -14.81
N SER A 162 -1.00 -0.09 -14.61
CA SER A 162 -2.05 0.17 -15.61
C SER A 162 -2.44 1.63 -15.75
#